data_AF-A0AAV9QLH6-F1
#
_entry.id   AF-A0AAV9QLH6-F1
#
_cell.length_a   1.000
_cell.length_b   1.000
_cell.length_c   1.000
_cell.angle_alpha   90.00
_cell.angle_beta   90.00
_cell.angle_gamma   90.00
#
_symmetry.space_group_name_H-M   'P 1'
#
loop_
_entity.id
_entity.type
_entity.pdbx_description
1 polymer ?
#
loop_
_entity_poly.entity_id
_entity_poly.type
_entity_poly.pdbx_seq_one_letter_code
_entity_poly.pdbx_strand_id
1 'polypeptide(L)'
;MRSQVLWMRRLRVLRRLLAKYRAAGKIDKHLYHELYQLSKGNTFKHKRALVEHIHKAKAEKQRERILKEEMDAKRAKTKAARERRQERIQTKRNALAGEQEAEEEK
;
A
#
# COMPACT_ATOMS: atom_id res chain seq x y z
N MET A 1 27.14 -34.97 11.92
CA MET A 1 27.40 -33.68 11.23
C MET A 1 27.30 -32.54 12.24
N ARG A 2 28.28 -31.62 12.31
CA ARG A 2 28.32 -30.53 13.30
C ARG A 2 27.14 -29.56 13.13
N SER A 3 26.42 -29.27 14.21
CA SER A 3 25.20 -28.41 14.22
C SER A 3 25.42 -27.03 13.61
N GLN A 4 26.60 -26.44 13.83
CA GLN A 4 27.02 -25.16 13.25
C GLN A 4 26.96 -25.16 11.71
N VAL A 5 27.33 -26.27 11.06
CA VAL A 5 27.32 -26.38 9.58
C VAL A 5 25.89 -26.38 9.05
N LEU A 6 24.97 -27.08 9.71
CA LEU A 6 23.56 -27.10 9.34
C LEU A 6 22.93 -25.71 9.45
N TRP A 7 23.22 -24.99 10.52
CA TRP A 7 22.77 -23.61 10.71
C TRP A 7 23.30 -22.66 9.63
N MET A 8 24.60 -22.74 9.32
CA MET A 8 25.21 -21.93 8.25
C MET A 8 24.59 -22.23 6.88
N ARG A 9 24.40 -23.51 6.54
CA ARG A 9 23.77 -23.91 5.27
C ARG A 9 22.34 -23.37 5.18
N ARG A 10 21.55 -23.52 6.24
CA ARG A 10 20.17 -23.01 6.30
C ARG A 10 20.12 -21.49 6.09
N LEU A 11 20.90 -20.72 6.85
CA LEU A 11 20.92 -19.26 6.72
C LEU A 11 21.31 -18.80 5.32
N ARG A 12 22.32 -19.43 4.71
CA ARG A 12 22.75 -19.11 3.34
C ARG A 12 21.64 -19.38 2.33
N VAL A 13 20.92 -20.50 2.46
CA VAL A 13 19.79 -20.84 1.58
C VAL A 13 18.66 -19.81 1.68
N LEU A 14 18.29 -19.42 2.91
CA LEU A 14 17.22 -18.42 3.13
C LEU A 14 17.61 -17.04 2.58
N ARG A 15 18.81 -16.56 2.89
CA ARG A 15 19.29 -15.25 2.42
C ARG A 15 19.45 -15.19 0.89
N ARG A 16 19.96 -16.26 0.28
CA ARG A 16 20.06 -16.35 -1.19
C ARG A 16 18.68 -16.30 -1.85
N LEU A 17 17.67 -16.94 -1.25
CA LEU A 17 16.30 -16.85 -1.75
C LEU A 17 15.76 -15.41 -1.67
N LEU A 18 15.92 -14.75 -0.52
CA LEU A 18 15.48 -13.37 -0.33
C LEU A 18 16.15 -12.42 -1.34
N ALA A 19 17.46 -12.55 -1.55
CA ALA A 19 18.18 -11.75 -2.53
C ALA A 19 17.63 -11.96 -3.95
N LYS A 20 17.40 -13.23 -4.35
CA LYS A 20 16.79 -13.57 -5.65
C LYS A 20 15.38 -12.99 -5.80
N TYR A 21 14.55 -13.07 -4.77
CA TYR A 21 13.18 -12.57 -4.81
C TYR A 21 13.13 -11.04 -4.86
N ARG A 22 14.06 -10.36 -4.19
CA ARG A 22 14.20 -8.90 -4.27
C ARG A 22 14.64 -8.45 -5.66
N ALA A 23 15.65 -9.12 -6.24
CA ALA A 23 16.11 -8.83 -7.60
C ALA A 23 15.00 -9.06 -8.65
N ALA A 24 14.16 -10.09 -8.46
CA ALA A 24 13.02 -10.36 -9.32
C ALA A 24 11.78 -9.49 -9.02
N GLY A 25 11.86 -8.52 -8.10
CA GLY A 25 10.73 -7.66 -7.73
C GLY A 25 9.57 -8.37 -7.02
N LYS A 26 9.74 -9.64 -6.62
CA LYS A 26 8.68 -10.39 -5.91
C LYS A 26 8.43 -9.85 -4.50
N ILE A 27 9.45 -9.26 -3.89
CA ILE A 27 9.43 -8.60 -2.59
C ILE A 27 10.10 -7.23 -2.71
N ASP A 28 9.63 -6.25 -1.94
CA ASP A 28 10.23 -4.91 -1.87
C ASP A 28 11.40 -4.86 -0.87
N LYS A 29 12.08 -3.70 -0.79
CA LYS A 29 13.23 -3.48 0.09
C LYS A 29 12.89 -3.56 1.59
N HIS A 30 11.67 -3.19 1.96
CA HIS A 30 11.22 -3.15 3.36
C HIS A 30 10.90 -4.56 3.85
N LEU A 31 10.09 -5.29 3.07
CA LEU A 31 9.78 -6.69 3.35
C LEU A 31 11.04 -7.55 3.31
N TYR A 32 11.98 -7.27 2.39
CA TYR A 32 13.29 -7.93 2.40
C TYR A 32 14.04 -7.72 3.72
N HIS A 33 14.11 -6.49 4.23
CA HIS A 33 14.87 -6.18 5.43
C HIS A 33 14.29 -6.89 6.66
N GLU A 34 12.96 -6.87 6.81
CA GLU A 34 12.25 -7.57 7.88
C GLU A 34 12.52 -9.08 7.84
N LEU A 35 12.31 -9.71 6.69
CA LEU A 35 12.52 -11.16 6.53
C LEU A 35 13.99 -11.55 6.70
N TYR A 36 14.93 -10.66 6.40
CA TYR A 36 16.35 -10.88 6.64
C TYR A 36 16.65 -10.98 8.13
N GLN A 37 16.10 -10.09 8.95
CA GLN A 37 16.26 -10.14 10.42
C GLN A 37 15.56 -11.36 11.02
N LEU A 38 14.33 -11.68 10.58
CA LEU A 38 13.61 -12.88 11.04
C LEU A 38 14.33 -14.18 10.65
N SER A 39 14.94 -14.23 9.46
CA SER A 39 15.77 -15.37 9.06
C SER A 39 17.00 -15.51 9.95
N LYS A 40 17.64 -14.40 10.36
CA LYS A 40 18.75 -14.39 11.33
C LYS A 40 18.29 -14.88 12.72
N GLY A 41 17.06 -14.53 13.11
CA GLY A 41 16.41 -14.91 14.37
C GLY A 41 15.85 -16.34 14.44
N ASN A 42 16.14 -17.20 13.45
CA ASN A 42 15.69 -18.61 13.43
C ASN A 42 14.15 -18.80 13.40
N THR A 43 13.39 -17.79 12.97
CA THR A 43 11.94 -17.87 12.79
C THR A 43 11.57 -18.90 11.72
N PHE A 44 12.37 -19.01 10.65
CA PHE A 44 12.12 -19.95 9.56
C PHE A 44 13.03 -21.18 9.65
N LYS A 45 12.43 -22.37 9.75
CA LYS A 45 13.17 -23.65 9.85
C LYS A 45 13.68 -24.17 8.51
N HIS A 46 13.00 -23.88 7.41
CA HIS A 46 13.38 -24.27 6.06
C HIS A 46 12.84 -23.29 5.02
N LYS A 47 13.34 -23.40 3.79
CA LYS A 47 12.98 -22.52 2.66
C LYS A 47 11.47 -22.44 2.44
N ARG A 48 10.73 -23.55 2.59
CA ARG A 48 9.28 -23.60 2.38
C ARG A 48 8.51 -22.68 3.34
N ALA A 49 8.85 -22.70 4.64
CA ALA A 49 8.22 -21.84 5.64
C ALA A 49 8.43 -20.34 5.33
N LEU A 50 9.62 -19.97 4.84
CA LEU A 50 9.87 -18.59 4.40
C LEU A 50 9.01 -18.22 3.17
N VAL A 51 8.88 -19.11 2.18
CA VAL A 51 8.07 -18.86 0.99
C VAL A 51 6.59 -18.73 1.34
N GLU A 52 6.07 -19.64 2.17
CA GLU A 52 4.69 -19.60 2.67
C GLU A 52 4.40 -18.27 3.38
N HIS A 53 5.32 -17.84 4.25
CA HIS A 53 5.20 -16.55 4.94
C HIS A 53 5.23 -15.35 3.96
N ILE A 54 6.11 -15.37 2.95
CA ILE A 54 6.13 -14.34 1.90
C ILE A 54 4.80 -14.29 1.16
N HIS A 55 4.22 -15.44 0.79
CA HIS A 55 2.94 -15.50 0.09
C HIS A 55 1.82 -14.91 0.95
N LYS A 56 1.77 -15.27 2.24
CA LYS A 56 0.80 -14.72 3.20
C LYS A 56 0.94 -13.21 3.36
N ALA A 57 2.15 -12.73 3.62
CA ALA A 57 2.42 -11.29 3.78
C ALA A 57 2.07 -10.49 2.53
N LYS A 58 2.34 -11.01 1.33
CA LYS A 58 1.93 -10.37 0.08
C LYS A 58 0.42 -10.32 -0.10
N ALA A 59 -0.28 -11.39 0.24
CA ALA A 59 -1.75 -11.44 0.16
C ALA A 59 -2.40 -10.46 1.16
N GLU A 60 -1.84 -10.32 2.36
CA GLU A 60 -2.28 -9.34 3.36
C GLU A 60 -2.06 -7.91 2.85
N LYS A 61 -0.84 -7.58 2.40
CA LYS A 61 -0.53 -6.27 1.82
C LYS A 61 -1.41 -5.92 0.62
N GLN A 62 -1.73 -6.88 -0.23
CA GLN A 62 -2.62 -6.68 -1.37
C GLN A 62 -4.05 -6.38 -0.91
N ARG A 63 -4.56 -7.10 0.10
CA ARG A 63 -5.89 -6.87 0.68
C ARG A 63 -5.99 -5.47 1.31
N GLU A 64 -4.99 -5.08 2.09
CA GLU A 64 -4.91 -3.74 2.68
C GLU A 64 -4.88 -2.65 1.61
N ARG A 65 -4.13 -2.87 0.51
CA ARG A 65 -4.07 -1.93 -0.61
C ARG A 65 -5.45 -1.73 -1.25
N ILE A 66 -6.16 -2.82 -1.56
CA ILE A 66 -7.49 -2.76 -2.18
C ILE A 66 -8.47 -2.01 -1.28
N LEU A 67 -8.49 -2.34 0.03
CA LEU A 67 -9.37 -1.66 0.99
C LEU A 67 -9.07 -0.15 1.07
N LYS A 68 -7.79 0.22 1.06
CA LYS A 68 -7.39 1.62 1.06
C LYS A 68 -7.82 2.33 -0.22
N GLU A 69 -7.57 1.73 -1.38
CA GLU A 69 -7.98 2.26 -2.69
C GLU A 69 -9.50 2.46 -2.75
N GLU A 70 -10.30 1.51 -2.24
CA GLU A 70 -11.75 1.62 -2.17
C GLU A 70 -12.21 2.79 -1.29
N MET A 71 -11.60 2.93 -0.11
CA MET A 71 -11.92 4.01 0.83
C MET A 71 -11.54 5.38 0.27
N ASP A 72 -10.37 5.50 -0.36
CA ASP A 72 -9.91 6.73 -0.98
C ASP A 72 -10.78 7.11 -2.18
N ALA A 73 -11.24 6.13 -2.97
CA ALA A 73 -12.20 6.36 -4.05
C ALA A 73 -13.57 6.87 -3.52
N LYS A 74 -14.09 6.29 -2.43
CA LYS A 74 -15.33 6.78 -1.78
C LYS A 74 -15.17 8.21 -1.25
N ARG A 75 -14.01 8.52 -0.64
CA ARG A 75 -13.69 9.87 -0.16
C ARG A 75 -13.59 10.87 -1.31
N ALA A 76 -12.89 10.53 -2.38
CA ALA A 76 -12.74 11.37 -3.57
C ALA A 76 -14.11 11.66 -4.22
N LYS A 77 -14.97 10.65 -4.37
CA LYS A 77 -16.34 10.82 -4.91
C LYS A 77 -17.17 11.78 -4.07
N THR A 78 -17.13 11.61 -2.73
CA THR A 78 -17.85 12.49 -1.80
C THR A 78 -17.32 13.92 -1.84
N LYS A 79 -16.00 14.09 -1.89
CA LYS A 79 -15.34 15.40 -2.01
C LYS A 79 -15.76 16.11 -3.31
N ALA A 80 -15.68 15.43 -4.44
CA ALA A 80 -16.07 15.97 -5.75
C ALA A 80 -17.58 16.29 -5.83
N ALA A 81 -18.44 15.53 -5.15
CA ALA A 81 -19.87 15.87 -5.07
C ALA A 81 -20.11 17.13 -4.22
N ARG A 82 -19.36 17.29 -3.12
CA ARG A 82 -19.43 18.48 -2.26
C ARG A 82 -18.94 19.73 -3.00
N GLU A 83 -17.81 19.65 -3.70
CA GLU A 83 -17.26 20.75 -4.50
C GLU A 83 -18.23 21.20 -5.59
N ARG A 84 -18.77 20.27 -6.38
CA ARG A 84 -19.82 20.59 -7.38
C ARG A 84 -21.06 21.25 -6.79
N ARG A 85 -21.48 20.86 -5.57
CA ARG A 85 -22.60 21.50 -4.88
C ARG A 85 -22.26 22.94 -4.47
N GLN A 86 -21.06 23.16 -3.96
CA GLN A 86 -20.59 24.50 -3.57
C GLN A 86 -20.47 25.41 -4.80
N GLU A 87 -19.89 24.91 -5.90
CA GLU A 87 -19.82 25.63 -7.17
C GLU A 87 -21.22 26.03 -7.64
N ARG A 88 -22.20 25.11 -7.68
CA ARG A 88 -23.58 25.44 -8.05
C ARG A 88 -24.22 26.51 -7.18
N ILE A 89 -23.99 26.47 -5.87
CA ILE A 89 -24.52 27.48 -4.93
C ILE A 89 -23.85 28.82 -5.20
N GLN A 90 -22.53 28.83 -5.38
CA GLN A 90 -21.77 30.05 -5.64
C GLN A 90 -22.17 30.68 -6.99
N THR A 91 -22.29 29.89 -8.06
CA THR A 91 -22.75 30.36 -9.37
C THR A 91 -24.15 30.95 -9.26
N LYS A 92 -25.08 30.28 -8.56
CA LYS A 92 -26.44 30.81 -8.36
C LYS A 92 -26.43 32.13 -7.57
N ARG A 93 -25.61 32.23 -6.52
CA ARG A 93 -25.49 33.44 -5.71
C ARG A 93 -24.92 34.61 -6.53
N ASN A 94 -23.88 34.35 -7.32
CA ASN A 94 -23.26 35.35 -8.17
C ASN A 94 -24.23 35.83 -9.28
N ALA A 95 -25.01 34.92 -9.87
CA ALA A 95 -26.00 35.28 -10.88
C ALA A 95 -27.09 36.20 -10.31
N LEU A 96 -27.62 35.88 -9.13
CA LEU A 96 -28.60 36.73 -8.44
C LEU A 96 -28.04 38.11 -8.09
N ALA A 97 -26.80 38.19 -7.62
CA ALA A 97 -26.16 39.47 -7.34
C ALA A 97 -25.98 40.33 -8.61
N GLY A 98 -25.57 39.71 -9.72
CA GLY A 98 -25.44 40.42 -11.00
C GLY A 98 -26.78 40.86 -11.60
N GLU A 99 -27.86 40.10 -11.40
CA GLU A 99 -29.22 40.51 -11.77
C GLU A 99 -29.68 41.73 -10.96
N GLN A 100 -29.37 41.78 -9.66
CA GLN A 100 -29.68 42.94 -8.81
C GLN A 100 -28.89 44.19 -9.21
N GLU A 101 -27.58 44.06 -9.47
CA GLU A 101 -26.76 45.18 -9.95
C GLU A 101 -27.26 45.74 -11.30
N ALA A 102 -27.67 44.85 -12.23
CA ALA A 102 -28.22 45.26 -13.52
C ALA A 102 -29.61 45.90 -13.44
N GLU A 103 -30.36 45.66 -12.36
CA GLU A 103 -31.66 46.26 -12.09
C GLU A 103 -31.50 47.63 -11.41
N GLU A 104 -30.47 47.82 -10.58
CA GLU A 104 -30.12 49.12 -9.96
C GLU A 104 -29.48 50.12 -10.95
N GLU A 105 -28.81 49.66 -12.02
CA GLU A 105 -28.22 50.53 -13.05
C GLU A 105 -29.22 51.04 -14.11
N LYS A 106 -30.48 50.55 -14.11
CA LYS A 106 -31.54 50.99 -15.03
C LYS A 106 -32.41 52.11 -14.45
#